data_AF-A0A7C6V2I9-F1
#
_entry.id   AF-A0A7C6V2I9-F1
#
_cell.length_a   1.000
_cell.length_b   1.000
_cell.length_c   1.000
_cell.angle_alpha   90.00
_cell.angle_beta   90.00
_cell.angle_gamma   90.00
#
_symmetry.space_group_name_H-M   'P 1'
#
loop_
_entity.id
_entity.type
_entity.pdbx_description
1 polymer ?
#
loop_
_entity_poly.entity_id
_entity_poly.type
_entity_poly.pdbx_seq_one_letter_code
_entity_poly.pdbx_strand_id
1 'polypeptide(L)' 'MRITASPVEKIFRETLPEKLPHYEVREQQIEMALMVERALLHETNLLAEAGTGTGKSFAYLIPIAL' A
#
# COMPACT_ATOMS: atom_id res chain seq x y z
N MET A 1 23.07 -5.69 -1.22
CA MET A 1 22.09 -4.61 -0.99
C MET A 1 20.88 -5.24 -0.31
N ARG A 2 20.72 -5.09 1.01
CA ARG A 2 19.51 -5.59 1.69
C ARG A 2 18.39 -4.63 1.35
N ILE A 3 17.47 -5.04 0.49
CA ILE A 3 16.19 -4.35 0.32
C ILE A 3 15.44 -4.61 1.62
N THR A 4 15.47 -3.67 2.54
CA THR A 4 14.52 -3.68 3.66
C THR A 4 13.14 -3.43 3.07
N ALA A 5 12.17 -4.28 3.39
CA ALA A 5 10.79 -4.09 2.94
C ALA A 5 10.30 -2.68 3.32
N SER A 6 9.59 -2.01 2.41
CA SER A 6 9.00 -0.70 2.66
C SER A 6 8.10 -0.76 3.91
N PRO A 7 8.10 0.27 4.79
CA PRO A 7 7.14 0.35 5.89
C PRO A 7 5.69 0.18 5.44
N VAL A 8 5.34 0.66 4.24
CA VAL A 8 4.02 0.49 3.63
C VAL A 8 3.74 -0.98 3.37
N GLU A 9 4.65 -1.69 2.70
CA GLU A 9 4.50 -3.12 2.40
C GLU A 9 4.35 -3.95 3.68
N LYS A 10 5.14 -3.63 4.71
CA LYS A 10 5.07 -4.29 6.02
C LYS A 10 3.69 -4.16 6.66
N ILE A 11 3.06 -2.99 6.57
CA ILE A 11 1.71 -2.79 7.12
C ILE A 11 0.71 -3.73 6.45
N PHE A 12 0.72 -3.84 5.12
CA PHE A 12 -0.21 -4.72 4.40
C PHE A 12 0.07 -6.22 4.63
N ARG A 13 1.33 -6.63 4.78
CA ARG A 13 1.72 -8.04 4.91
C ARG A 13 1.72 -8.57 6.34
N GLU A 14 1.93 -7.71 7.33
CA GLU A 14 2.09 -8.11 8.73
C GLU A 14 1.04 -7.45 9.64
N THR A 15 0.94 -6.12 9.62
CA THR A 15 0.09 -5.39 10.58
C THR A 15 -1.40 -5.57 10.32
N LEU A 16 -1.86 -5.43 9.09
CA LEU A 16 -3.28 -5.56 8.77
C LEU A 16 -3.78 -7.01 8.99
N PRO A 17 -3.09 -8.07 8.55
CA PRO A 17 -3.51 -9.45 8.86
C PRO A 17 -3.58 -9.73 10.37
N GLU A 18 -2.69 -9.14 11.17
CA GLU A 18 -2.70 -9.31 12.63
C GLU A 18 -3.89 -8.57 13.27
N LYS A 19 -4.21 -7.36 12.81
CA LYS A 19 -5.23 -6.49 13.44
C LYS A 19 -6.63 -6.68 12.90
N LEU A 20 -6.80 -7.21 11.68
CA LEU A 20 -8.08 -7.33 11.00
C LEU A 20 -8.35 -8.82 10.66
N PRO A 21 -9.19 -9.53 11.44
CA PRO A 21 -9.39 -10.98 11.33
C PRO A 21 -9.84 -11.52 9.97
N HIS A 22 -10.39 -10.66 9.10
CA HIS A 22 -10.87 -11.00 7.76
C HIS A 22 -10.14 -10.23 6.66
N TYR A 23 -8.99 -9.65 6.99
CA TYR A 23 -8.18 -8.97 6.01
C TYR A 23 -7.43 -9.99 5.15
N GLU A 24 -7.58 -9.84 3.85
CA GLU A 24 -6.87 -10.63 2.84
C GLU A 24 -5.80 -9.76 2.22
N VAL A 25 -4.58 -10.29 2.17
CA VAL A 25 -3.47 -9.66 1.45
C VAL A 25 -3.79 -9.69 -0.05
N ARG A 26 -3.70 -8.52 -0.70
CA ARG A 26 -3.95 -8.38 -2.14
C ARG A 26 -2.76 -7.68 -2.78
N GLU A 27 -2.06 -8.37 -3.68
CA GLU A 27 -0.85 -7.83 -4.32
C GLU A 27 -1.13 -6.53 -5.09
N GLN A 28 -2.26 -6.43 -5.79
CA GLN A 28 -2.65 -5.19 -6.50
C GLN A 28 -2.84 -3.99 -5.55
N GLN A 29 -3.28 -4.23 -4.32
CA GLN A 29 -3.43 -3.19 -3.31
C GLN A 29 -2.06 -2.68 -2.85
N ILE A 30 -1.13 -3.60 -2.64
CA ILE A 30 0.26 -3.31 -2.23
C ILE A 30 0.99 -2.58 -3.36
N GLU A 31 0.85 -3.05 -4.60
CA GLU A 31 1.42 -2.40 -5.78
C GLU A 31 0.92 -0.95 -5.91
N MET A 32 -0.39 -0.73 -5.76
CA MET A 32 -0.95 0.63 -5.75
C MET A 32 -0.37 1.47 -4.60
N ALA A 33 -0.25 0.91 -3.40
CA ALA A 33 0.30 1.63 -2.26
C ALA A 33 1.77 2.01 -2.45
N LEU A 34 2.58 1.13 -3.03
CA LEU A 34 3.97 1.41 -3.37
C LEU A 34 4.10 2.45 -4.49
N MET A 35 3.18 2.46 -5.46
CA MET A 35 3.11 3.54 -6.46
C MET A 35 2.80 4.89 -5.80
N VAL A 36 1.85 4.92 -4.86
CA VAL A 36 1.50 6.14 -4.10
C VAL A 36 2.69 6.59 -3.24
N GLU A 37 3.31 5.69 -2.49
CA GLU A 37 4.53 5.97 -1.69
C GLU A 37 5.61 6.60 -2.57
N ARG A 38 5.89 6.00 -3.73
CA ARG A 38 6.90 6.50 -4.67
C ARG A 38 6.54 7.89 -5.21
N ALA A 39 5.26 8.14 -5.51
CA ALA A 39 4.81 9.44 -5.99
C ALA A 39 4.96 10.53 -4.92
N LEU A 40 4.63 10.20 -3.66
CA LEU A 40 4.83 11.09 -2.50
C LEU A 40 6.32 11.40 -2.27
N LEU A 41 7.18 10.38 -2.25
CA LEU A 41 8.63 10.53 -2.05
C LEU A 41 9.32 11.38 -3.12
N HIS A 42 8.78 11.40 -4.33
CA HIS A 42 9.34 12.14 -5.46
C HIS A 42 8.57 13.41 -5.82
N GLU A 43 7.54 13.78 -5.04
CA GLU A 43 6.67 14.94 -5.30
C GLU A 43 6.10 14.97 -6.73
N THR A 44 5.69 13.80 -7.24
CA THR A 44 5.14 13.64 -8.59
C THR A 44 3.66 13.30 -8.57
N ASN A 45 2.95 13.65 -9.65
CA ASN A 45 1.56 13.27 -9.81
C ASN A 45 1.46 11.79 -10.23
N LEU A 46 0.56 11.04 -9.60
CA LEU A 46 0.21 9.68 -9.96
C LEU A 46 -1.23 9.61 -10.47
N LEU A 47 -1.43 9.01 -11.64
CA LEU A 47 -2.73 8.55 -12.11
C LEU A 47 -2.75 7.02 -12.02
N ALA A 48 -3.63 6.47 -11.20
CA ALA A 48 -3.76 5.03 -11.00
C ALA A 48 -5.23 4.61 -11.09
N GLU A 49 -5.49 3.52 -11.81
CA GLU A 49 -6.81 2.88 -11.85
C GLU A 49 -6.79 1.64 -10.94
N ALA A 50 -7.82 1.51 -10.10
CA ALA A 50 -8.00 0.35 -9.24
C ALA A 50 -9.44 -0.14 -9.32
N GLY A 51 -9.59 -1.43 -9.64
CA GLY A 51 -10.88 -2.10 -9.73
C GLY A 51 -11.72 -2.02 -8.44
N THR A 52 -12.96 -2.45 -8.53
CA THR A 52 -13.82 -2.63 -7.35
C THR A 52 -13.27 -3.74 -6.46
N GLY A 53 -13.25 -3.54 -5.15
CA GLY A 53 -12.77 -4.56 -4.20
C GLY A 53 -11.25 -4.62 -4.01
N THR A 54 -10.44 -3.88 -4.79
CA THR A 54 -8.96 -3.84 -4.63
C THR A 54 -8.50 -3.23 -3.30
N GLY A 55 -9.38 -2.57 -2.53
CA GLY A 55 -8.98 -1.94 -1.27
C GLY A 55 -8.24 -0.61 -1.45
N LYS A 56 -8.56 0.14 -2.52
CA LYS A 56 -7.97 1.42 -2.91
C LYS A 56 -7.87 2.45 -1.78
N SER A 57 -8.83 2.50 -0.86
CA SER A 57 -8.79 3.42 0.28
C SER A 57 -7.55 3.24 1.14
N PHE A 58 -7.23 2.00 1.55
CA PHE A 58 -6.00 1.76 2.30
C PHE A 58 -4.76 1.95 1.43
N ALA A 59 -4.83 1.63 0.14
CA ALA A 59 -3.71 1.81 -0.78
C ALA A 59 -3.24 3.27 -0.87
N TYR A 60 -4.15 4.26 -0.84
CA TYR A 60 -3.72 5.67 -0.79
C TYR A 60 -3.57 6.23 0.64
N LEU A 61 -4.36 5.77 1.63
CA LEU A 61 -4.31 6.36 2.98
C LEU A 61 -3.07 5.96 3.80
N ILE A 62 -2.67 4.69 3.73
CA ILE A 62 -1.53 4.21 4.53
C ILE A 62 -0.22 4.94 4.16
N PRO A 63 0.20 5.01 2.89
CA PRO A 63 1.41 5.74 2.54
C PRO A 63 1.32 7.26 2.81
N ILE A 64 0.12 7.86 2.85
CA ILE A 64 -0.06 9.28 3.21
C ILE A 64 0.10 9.52 4.72
N ALA A 65 -0.22 8.54 5.55
CA ALA A 65 -0.18 8.66 7.01
C ALA A 65 1.20 8.38 7.63
N LEU A 66 2.18 7.99 6.81
CA LEU A 66 3.56 7.72 7.19
C LEU A 66 4.46 8.90 6.80
#